data_AF-A0A1Y0BG40-F1
#
_entry.id   AF-A0A1Y0BG40-F1
#
_cell.length_a   1.000
_cell.length_b   1.000
_cell.length_c   1.000
_cell.angle_alpha   90.00
_cell.angle_beta   90.00
_cell.angle_gamma   90.00
#
_symmetry.space_group_name_H-M   'P 1'
#
loop_
_entity.id
_entity.type
_entity.pdbx_description
1 polymer ?
#
loop_
_entity_poly.entity_id
_entity_poly.type
_entity_poly.pdbx_seq_one_letter_code
_entity_poly.pdbx_strand_id
1 'polypeptide(L)'
;MFCDSKGMLRDRIVALRKANIYAPHFYRHLVSNVRVLGEQDGVISAQTNYVVFQTLLDGETRIYNAGKYLDKIVRVNGALRFREKLCIFDTNRIQTLMVTPI
;
A
#
# COMPACT_ATOMS: atom_id res chain seq x y z
N MET A 1 -9.63 -3.37 2.20
CA MET A 1 -9.70 -2.55 3.43
C MET A 1 -9.72 -1.09 3.01
N PHE A 2 -10.61 -0.28 3.59
CA PHE A 2 -10.81 1.13 3.24
C PHE A 2 -10.53 2.01 4.47
N CYS A 3 -9.82 3.11 4.27
CA CYS A 3 -9.55 4.11 5.32
C CYS A 3 -9.83 5.49 4.72
N ASP A 4 -10.86 6.19 5.19
CA ASP A 4 -11.25 7.52 4.71
C ASP A 4 -10.58 8.68 5.48
N SER A 5 -9.86 8.36 6.55
CA SER A 5 -9.24 9.35 7.42
C SER A 5 -7.86 8.92 7.91
N LYS A 6 -7.04 9.92 8.28
CA LYS A 6 -5.75 9.67 8.96
C LYS A 6 -5.92 8.99 10.33
N GLY A 7 -7.08 9.17 10.98
CA GLY A 7 -7.42 8.47 12.23
C GLY A 7 -7.46 6.96 12.01
N MET A 8 -8.25 6.50 11.03
CA MET A 8 -8.34 5.08 10.69
C MET A 8 -6.99 4.46 10.28
N LEU A 9 -6.14 5.22 9.58
CA LEU A 9 -4.78 4.75 9.26
C LEU A 9 -3.94 4.52 10.54
N ARG A 10 -4.07 5.39 11.53
CA ARG A 10 -3.40 5.22 12.83
C ARG A 10 -3.96 4.04 13.60
N ASP A 11 -5.29 3.89 13.62
CA ASP A 11 -5.94 2.76 14.30
C ASP A 11 -5.49 1.43 13.71
N ARG A 12 -5.33 1.36 12.38
CA ARG A 12 -4.77 0.19 11.71
C ARG A 12 -3.34 -0.11 12.16
N ILE A 13 -2.49 0.92 12.29
CA ILE A 13 -1.11 0.74 12.79
C ILE A 13 -1.11 0.26 14.24
N VAL A 14 -2.00 0.80 15.08
CA VAL A 14 -2.15 0.37 16.48
C VAL A 14 -2.60 -1.09 16.54
N ALA A 15 -3.61 -1.48 15.77
CA ALA A 15 -4.09 -2.85 15.70
C ALA A 15 -2.99 -3.82 15.22
N LEU A 16 -2.26 -3.46 14.15
CA LEU A 16 -1.10 -4.21 13.64
C LEU A 16 -0.03 -4.45 14.72
N ARG A 17 0.23 -3.46 15.58
CA ARG A 17 1.31 -3.51 16.58
C ARG A 17 0.90 -4.14 17.91
N LYS A 18 -0.37 -4.03 18.30
CA LYS A 18 -0.83 -4.36 19.66
C LYS A 18 -1.89 -5.44 19.73
N ALA A 19 -2.68 -5.66 18.68
CA ALA A 19 -3.87 -6.50 18.75
C ALA A 19 -3.82 -7.70 17.80
N ASN A 20 -3.23 -7.53 16.63
CA ASN A 20 -3.25 -8.57 15.60
C ASN A 20 -2.20 -9.64 15.90
N ILE A 21 -2.66 -10.88 16.07
CA ILE A 21 -1.81 -12.07 16.10
C ILE A 21 -1.75 -12.61 14.66
N TYR A 22 -0.55 -12.65 14.09
CA TYR A 22 -0.31 -13.14 12.74
C TYR A 22 1.05 -13.80 12.67
N ALA A 23 1.21 -14.72 11.71
CA ALA A 23 2.50 -15.33 11.46
C ALA A 23 3.52 -14.25 11.06
N PRO A 24 4.71 -14.24 11.66
CA PRO A 24 5.80 -13.37 11.23
C PRO A 24 6.05 -13.55 9.73
N HIS A 25 6.23 -12.43 9.04
CA HIS A 25 6.46 -12.41 7.61
C HIS A 25 7.25 -11.17 7.22
N PHE A 26 7.93 -11.26 6.09
CA PHE A 26 8.68 -10.16 5.52
C PHE A 26 8.04 -9.74 4.20
N TYR A 27 7.77 -8.45 4.05
CA TYR A 27 7.29 -7.88 2.79
C TYR A 27 8.44 -7.22 2.02
N ARG A 28 8.47 -7.48 0.72
CA ARG A 28 9.30 -6.77 -0.24
C ARG A 28 8.41 -6.16 -1.31
N HIS A 29 8.30 -4.85 -1.32
CA HIS A 29 7.63 -4.11 -2.38
C HIS A 29 8.60 -3.88 -3.55
N LEU A 30 8.24 -4.37 -4.73
CA LEU A 30 8.78 -3.89 -5.99
C LEU A 30 7.79 -2.92 -6.60
N VAL A 31 8.25 -1.69 -6.82
CA VAL A 31 7.47 -0.60 -7.40
C VAL A 31 8.12 -0.22 -8.72
N SER A 32 7.33 -0.19 -9.79
CA SER A 32 7.86 0.01 -11.14
C SER A 32 6.91 0.82 -12.01
N ASN A 33 7.42 1.28 -13.16
CA ASN A 33 6.64 1.99 -14.16
C ASN A 33 5.86 3.18 -13.57
N VAL A 34 6.56 4.02 -12.81
CA VAL A 34 6.00 5.25 -12.23
C VAL A 34 5.66 6.20 -13.36
N ARG A 35 4.39 6.58 -13.47
CA ARG A 35 3.88 7.51 -14.49
C ARG A 35 3.16 8.66 -13.84
N VAL A 36 3.64 9.87 -14.06
CA VAL A 36 2.89 11.10 -13.76
C VAL A 36 1.89 11.30 -14.88
N LEU A 37 0.61 11.31 -14.56
CA LEU A 37 -0.49 11.44 -15.53
C LEU A 37 -0.83 12.91 -15.80
N GLY A 38 -0.53 13.80 -14.84
CA GLY A 38 -0.73 15.24 -14.98
C GLY A 38 -0.83 15.93 -13.62
N GLU A 39 -0.89 17.26 -13.65
CA GLU A 39 -1.12 18.11 -12.49
C GLU A 39 -2.26 19.09 -12.80
N GLN A 40 -3.29 19.12 -11.97
CA GLN A 40 -4.44 20.01 -12.08
C GLN A 40 -4.83 20.51 -10.69
N ASP A 41 -5.08 21.81 -10.54
CA ASP A 41 -5.45 22.45 -9.27
C ASP A 41 -4.53 22.11 -8.08
N GLY A 42 -3.22 22.00 -8.35
CA GLY A 42 -2.20 21.64 -7.36
C GLY A 42 -2.25 20.17 -6.90
N VAL A 43 -2.99 19.32 -7.62
CA VAL A 43 -3.06 17.87 -7.41
C VAL A 43 -2.35 17.15 -8.55
N ILE A 44 -1.31 16.40 -8.20
CA ILE A 44 -0.57 15.53 -9.11
C ILE A 44 -1.25 14.17 -9.13
N SER A 45 -1.67 13.72 -10.31
CA SER A 45 -2.16 12.37 -10.54
C SER A 45 -1.02 11.48 -11.00
N ALA A 46 -0.82 10.35 -10.33
CA ALA A 46 0.22 9.39 -10.69
C ALA A 46 -0.32 7.96 -10.65
N GLN A 47 0.24 7.10 -11.51
CA GLN A 47 0.01 5.67 -11.50
C GLN A 47 1.34 4.93 -11.38
N THR A 48 1.34 3.88 -10.58
CA THR A 48 2.53 3.02 -10.41
C THR A 48 2.13 1.56 -10.36
N ASN A 49 2.91 0.66 -10.97
CA ASN A 49 2.72 -0.78 -10.80
C ASN A 49 3.44 -1.24 -9.52
N TYR A 50 2.91 -2.27 -8.86
CA TYR A 50 3.56 -2.90 -7.73
C TYR A 50 3.40 -4.41 -7.69
N VAL A 51 4.38 -5.06 -7.05
CA VAL A 51 4.29 -6.44 -6.57
C VAL A 51 4.85 -6.46 -5.15
N VAL A 52 4.10 -7.06 -4.23
CA VAL A 52 4.52 -7.37 -2.87
C VAL A 52 4.85 -8.86 -2.82
N PHE A 53 6.10 -9.16 -2.53
CA PHE A 53 6.54 -10.52 -2.19
C PHE A 53 6.45 -10.70 -0.68
N GLN A 54 6.01 -11.88 -0.24
CA GLN A 54 5.98 -12.28 1.16
C GLN A 54 6.89 -13.49 1.36
N THR A 55 7.76 -13.38 2.37
CA THR A 55 8.53 -14.51 2.91
C THR A 55 7.96 -14.87 4.27
N LEU A 56 7.53 -16.13 4.45
CA LEU A 56 7.05 -16.65 5.73
C LEU A 56 8.19 -17.36 6.48
N LEU A 57 7.88 -17.95 7.64
CA LEU A 57 8.84 -18.70 8.46
C LEU A 57 9.35 -19.99 7.79
N ASP A 58 8.66 -20.49 6.76
CA ASP A 58 9.14 -21.59 5.91
C ASP A 58 10.32 -21.16 5.01
N GLY A 59 10.62 -19.86 4.94
CA GLY A 59 11.67 -19.29 4.11
C GLY A 59 11.28 -19.13 2.64
N GLU A 60 10.10 -19.60 2.24
CA GLU A 60 9.65 -19.47 0.86
C GLU A 60 9.13 -18.06 0.58
N THR A 61 9.56 -17.52 -0.56
CA THR A 61 9.11 -16.20 -1.02
C THR A 61 8.10 -16.37 -2.14
N ARG A 62 6.90 -15.82 -1.96
CA ARG A 62 5.79 -15.94 -2.91
C ARG A 62 5.25 -14.55 -3.26
N ILE A 63 4.63 -14.41 -4.43
CA ILE A 63 3.86 -13.21 -4.76
C ILE A 63 2.65 -13.18 -3.82
N TYR A 64 2.59 -12.18 -2.96
CA TYR A 64 1.49 -12.01 -2.02
C TYR A 64 0.38 -11.15 -2.62
N ASN A 65 0.75 -10.04 -3.27
CA ASN A 65 -0.20 -9.13 -3.88
C ASN A 65 0.45 -8.35 -5.02
N ALA A 66 -0.18 -8.32 -6.19
CA ALA A 66 0.26 -7.55 -7.34
C ALA A 66 -0.86 -6.61 -7.80
N GLY A 67 -0.49 -5.47 -8.36
CA GLY A 67 -1.46 -4.53 -8.91
C GLY A 67 -0.86 -3.17 -9.26
N LYS A 68 -1.67 -2.13 -9.09
CA LYS A 68 -1.29 -0.73 -9.32
C LYS A 68 -1.80 0.21 -8.24
N TYR A 69 -1.03 1.26 -7.98
CA TYR A 69 -1.48 2.42 -7.22
C TYR A 69 -2.05 3.47 -8.17
N LEU A 70 -3.21 4.03 -7.84
CA LEU A 70 -3.69 5.30 -8.37
C LEU A 70 -3.59 6.34 -7.26
N ASP A 71 -2.74 7.33 -7.45
CA ASP A 71 -2.37 8.30 -6.43
C ASP A 71 -2.83 9.71 -6.80
N LYS A 72 -3.37 10.42 -5.80
CA LYS A 72 -3.50 11.88 -5.82
C LYS A 72 -2.53 12.46 -4.81
N ILE A 73 -1.58 13.24 -5.28
CA ILE A 73 -0.47 13.77 -4.50
C ILE A 73 -0.59 15.30 -4.45
N VAL A 74 -0.37 15.89 -3.28
CA VAL A 74 -0.37 17.34 -3.07
C VAL A 74 0.94 17.79 -2.44
N ARG A 75 1.33 19.06 -2.69
CA ARG A 75 2.46 19.70 -2.02
C ARG A 75 1.97 20.39 -0.75
N VAL A 76 2.54 20.03 0.39
CA VAL A 76 2.26 20.65 1.69
C VAL A 76 3.59 21.06 2.30
N ASN A 77 3.80 22.37 2.47
CA ASN A 77 5.05 22.94 3.02
C ASN A 77 6.30 22.42 2.28
N GLY A 78 6.25 22.38 0.94
CA GLY A 78 7.35 21.89 0.09
C GLY A 78 7.47 20.36 0.00
N ALA A 79 6.73 19.58 0.81
CA ALA A 79 6.78 18.13 0.78
C ALA A 79 5.60 17.51 0.01
N LEU A 80 5.86 16.46 -0.76
CA LEU A 80 4.82 15.66 -1.40
C LEU A 80 4.11 14.77 -0.37
N ARG A 81 2.78 14.79 -0.39
CA ARG A 81 1.93 13.98 0.49
C ARG A 81 0.81 13.34 -0.32
N PHE A 82 0.46 12.10 0.02
CA PHE A 82 -0.73 11.46 -0.54
C PHE A 82 -1.99 12.12 0.03
N ARG A 83 -2.78 12.72 -0.85
CA ARG A 83 -4.18 13.09 -0.59
C ARG A 83 -5.08 11.87 -0.70
N GLU A 84 -4.78 10.99 -1.66
CA GLU A 84 -5.46 9.70 -1.89
C GLU A 84 -4.43 8.69 -2.41
N LYS A 85 -4.57 7.43 -1.99
CA LYS A 85 -3.81 6.29 -2.50
C LYS A 85 -4.76 5.11 -2.64
N LEU A 86 -5.03 4.69 -3.87
CA LEU A 86 -5.87 3.54 -4.17
C LEU A 86 -5.01 2.39 -4.66
N CYS A 87 -4.99 1.30 -3.89
CA CYS A 87 -4.29 0.07 -4.25
C CYS A 87 -5.26 -0.86 -4.98
N ILE A 88 -5.22 -0.87 -6.32
CA ILE A 88 -6.02 -1.76 -7.16
C ILE A 88 -5.19 -3.02 -7.40
N PHE A 89 -5.58 -4.13 -6.78
CA PHE A 89 -4.84 -5.39 -6.87
C PHE A 89 -5.48 -6.36 -7.86
N ASP A 90 -4.64 -7.12 -8.55
CA ASP A 90 -5.03 -8.20 -9.47
C ASP A 90 -5.16 -9.54 -8.72
N THR A 91 -4.37 -9.73 -7.66
CA THR A 91 -4.37 -10.95 -6.84
C THR A 91 -5.65 -11.07 -6.00
N ASN A 92 -6.67 -11.73 -6.56
CA ASN A 92 -8.00 -11.83 -5.94
C ASN A 92 -8.05 -12.63 -4.63
N ARG A 93 -7.11 -13.57 -4.43
CA ARG A 93 -6.98 -14.37 -3.21
C ARG A 93 -5.95 -13.74 -2.29
N ILE A 94 -6.41 -13.31 -1.13
CA ILE A 94 -5.53 -12.91 -0.03
C ILE A 94 -5.47 -14.11 0.92
N GLN A 95 -4.36 -14.85 0.88
CA GLN A 95 -4.22 -16.14 1.59
C GLN A 95 -4.16 -16.02 3.13
N THR A 96 -4.14 -14.80 3.68
CA THR A 96 -4.11 -14.51 5.12
C THR A 96 -4.80 -13.18 5.44
N LEU A 97 -4.89 -12.81 6.72
CA LEU A 97 -5.27 -11.45 7.13
C LEU A 97 -4.27 -10.43 6.52
N MET A 98 -4.78 -9.39 5.85
CA MET A 98 -3.96 -8.31 5.27
C MET A 98 -3.56 -7.28 6.34
N VAL A 99 -2.67 -7.68 7.24
CA VAL A 99 -2.34 -6.92 8.44
C VAL A 99 -1.51 -5.68 8.11
N THR A 100 -0.45 -5.86 7.35
CA THR A 100 0.52 -4.85 6.94
C THR A 100 0.02 -4.04 5.74
N PRO A 101 0.25 -2.71 5.69
CA PRO A 101 -0.10 -1.89 4.54
C PRO A 101 0.55 -2.39 3.24
N ILE A 102 -0.23 -2.31 2.15
CA ILE A 102 0.21 -2.53 0.77
C ILE A 102 0.56 -1.19 0.16
#